data_AF-K3ZYE4-F1
#
_entry.id   AF-K3ZYE4-F1
#
_cell.length_a   1.000
_cell.length_b   1.000
_cell.length_c   1.000
_cell.angle_alpha   90.00
_cell.angle_beta   90.00
_cell.angle_gamma   90.00
#
_symmetry.space_group_name_H-M   'P 1'
#
loop_
_entity.id
_entity.type
_entity.pdbx_description
1 polymer ?
#
loop_
_entity_poly.entity_id
_entity_poly.type
_entity_poly.pdbx_seq_one_letter_code
_entity_poly.pdbx_strand_id
1 'polypeptide(L)'
;MPSAVAGTILGPTVNQGKMLLVNHGCHGMRGTSGSPLICHDTGGAIGVFLGTVSQYHQAVATETVIEFLKEWLVANHAIVNNDDGINDTVENCVKLL
;
A
#
# COMPACT_ATOMS: atom_id res chain seq x y z
N MET A 1 20.90 -12.49 9.16
CA MET A 1 19.54 -12.20 9.64
C MET A 1 18.58 -12.41 8.48
N PRO A 2 17.33 -12.84 8.71
CA PRO A 2 16.32 -12.92 7.66
C PRO A 2 16.12 -11.55 7.01
N SER A 3 15.86 -11.51 5.71
CA SER A 3 15.60 -10.27 4.97
C SER A 3 14.28 -9.59 5.36
N ALA A 4 13.33 -10.37 5.89
CA ALA A 4 12.05 -9.92 6.44
C ALA A 4 11.62 -10.83 7.60
N VAL A 5 10.95 -10.25 8.59
CA VAL A 5 10.39 -10.91 9.76
C VAL A 5 8.90 -10.59 9.81
N ALA A 6 8.07 -11.63 9.84
CA ALA A 6 6.63 -11.48 9.96
C ALA A 6 6.26 -10.83 11.30
N GLY A 7 5.18 -10.06 11.30
CA GLY A 7 4.64 -9.42 12.49
C GLY A 7 3.12 -9.34 12.40
N THR A 8 2.53 -8.60 13.33
CA THR A 8 1.07 -8.42 13.41
C THR A 8 0.66 -7.01 12.99
N ILE A 9 -0.59 -6.87 12.57
CA ILE A 9 -1.22 -5.55 12.42
C ILE A 9 -1.55 -5.02 13.81
N LEU A 10 -1.19 -3.76 14.04
CA LEU A 10 -1.28 -3.11 15.35
C LEU A 10 -2.47 -2.17 15.38
N GLY A 11 -3.64 -2.74 15.68
CA GLY A 11 -4.89 -2.00 15.78
C GLY A 11 -5.52 -1.65 14.43
N PRO A 12 -6.49 -0.74 14.40
CA PRO A 12 -7.16 -0.33 13.17
C PRO A 12 -6.26 0.55 12.30
N THR A 13 -6.65 0.71 11.03
CA THR A 13 -6.04 1.70 10.14
C THR A 13 -6.22 3.12 10.70
N VAL A 14 -5.18 3.93 10.58
CA VAL A 14 -5.16 5.32 11.07
C VAL A 14 -5.33 6.27 9.90
N ASN A 15 -6.31 7.17 9.96
CA ASN A 15 -6.45 8.23 8.97
C ASN A 15 -5.53 9.40 9.33
N GLN A 16 -4.62 9.74 8.42
CA GLN A 16 -3.73 10.89 8.53
C GLN A 16 -3.85 11.76 7.28
N GLY A 17 -4.95 12.51 7.20
CA GLY A 17 -5.24 13.41 6.08
C GLY A 17 -5.68 12.64 4.84
N LYS A 18 -4.89 12.72 3.76
CA LYS A 18 -5.12 11.94 2.53
C LYS A 18 -4.63 10.49 2.61
N MET A 19 -4.03 10.06 3.73
CA MET A 19 -3.44 8.74 3.84
C MET A 19 -4.15 7.87 4.89
N LEU A 20 -4.51 6.65 4.49
CA LEU A 20 -4.81 5.57 5.42
C LEU A 20 -3.50 4.82 5.72
N LEU A 21 -3.17 4.72 7.00
CA LEU A 21 -1.95 4.08 7.47
C LEU A 21 -2.25 2.78 8.20
N VAL A 22 -1.44 1.77 7.93
CA VAL A 22 -1.44 0.48 8.62
C VAL A 22 -0.23 0.44 9.53
N ASN A 23 -0.47 0.40 10.84
CA ASN A 23 0.61 0.17 11.81
C ASN A 23 0.85 -1.35 11.92
N HIS A 24 2.10 -1.77 11.89
CA HIS A 24 2.46 -3.18 11.93
C HIS A 24 3.75 -3.44 12.70
N GLY A 25 3.93 -4.70 13.14
CA GLY A 25 5.12 -5.20 13.81
C GLY A 25 6.14 -5.87 12.86
N CYS A 26 5.84 -5.98 11.56
CA CYS A 26 6.76 -6.61 10.60
C CYS A 26 8.07 -5.84 10.50
N HIS A 27 9.20 -6.54 10.53
CA HIS A 27 10.52 -5.94 10.47
C HIS A 27 11.25 -6.35 9.18
N GLY A 28 12.02 -5.44 8.60
CA GLY A 28 12.83 -5.71 7.41
C GLY A 28 14.22 -5.09 7.54
N MET A 29 15.15 -5.51 6.69
CA MET A 29 16.48 -4.89 6.64
C MET A 29 16.40 -3.41 6.21
N ARG A 30 17.45 -2.63 6.48
CA ARG A 30 17.54 -1.26 5.95
C ARG A 30 17.40 -1.29 4.42
N GLY A 31 16.54 -0.42 3.88
CA GLY A 31 16.25 -0.38 2.44
C GLY A 31 14.93 -1.02 2.04
N THR A 32 14.12 -1.50 2.98
CA THR A 32 12.79 -2.07 2.69
C THR A 32 11.68 -1.05 2.45
N SER A 33 11.93 0.26 2.59
CA SER A 33 10.92 1.28 2.25
C SER A 33 10.44 1.07 0.81
N GLY A 34 9.12 1.10 0.59
CA GLY A 34 8.49 0.73 -0.68
C GLY A 34 8.18 -0.76 -0.85
N SER A 35 8.60 -1.63 0.08
CA SER A 35 8.27 -3.06 0.02
C SER A 35 6.78 -3.30 0.31
N PRO A 36 6.17 -4.35 -0.28
CA PRO A 36 4.79 -4.69 0.01
C PRO A 36 4.66 -5.26 1.43
N LEU A 37 3.58 -4.87 2.11
CA LEU A 37 3.08 -5.53 3.31
C LEU A 37 2.03 -6.55 2.87
N ILE A 38 2.31 -7.83 3.09
CA ILE A 38 1.46 -8.94 2.61
C ILE A 38 0.70 -9.53 3.80
N CYS A 39 -0.62 -9.67 3.66
CA CYS A 39 -1.44 -10.41 4.60
C CYS A 39 -1.18 -11.91 4.41
N HIS A 40 -0.70 -12.59 5.45
CA HIS A 40 -0.36 -14.00 5.38
C HIS A 40 -1.56 -14.89 5.03
N ASP A 41 -2.73 -14.57 5.57
CA ASP A 41 -3.93 -15.41 5.43
C ASP A 41 -4.55 -15.32 4.03
N THR A 42 -4.44 -14.15 3.38
CA THR A 42 -5.03 -13.93 2.06
C THR A 42 -4.00 -13.94 0.92
N GLY A 43 -2.70 -13.84 1.25
CA GLY A 43 -1.63 -13.60 0.27
C GLY A 43 -1.67 -12.22 -0.39
N GLY A 44 -2.65 -11.38 -0.06
CA GLY A 44 -2.86 -10.08 -0.67
C GLY A 44 -1.99 -8.98 -0.07
N ALA A 45 -1.56 -8.02 -0.91
CA ALA A 45 -0.90 -6.81 -0.44
C ALA A 45 -1.91 -5.88 0.24
N ILE A 46 -1.64 -5.55 1.50
CA ILE A 46 -2.48 -4.67 2.33
C ILE A 46 -1.85 -3.29 2.57
N GLY A 47 -0.61 -3.09 2.11
CA GLY A 47 0.00 -1.78 2.08
C GLY A 47 1.41 -1.77 1.52
N VAL A 48 2.01 -0.58 1.49
CA VAL A 48 3.39 -0.32 1.07
C VAL A 48 4.15 0.29 2.23
N PHE A 49 5.24 -0.36 2.65
CA PHE A 49 6.01 0.05 3.82
C PHE A 49 6.62 1.44 3.66
N LEU A 50 6.33 2.35 4.58
CA LEU A 50 6.90 3.69 4.63
C LEU A 50 8.20 3.70 5.42
N GLY A 51 8.10 3.31 6.69
CA GLY A 51 9.18 3.51 7.64
C GLY A 51 8.80 3.15 9.08
N THR A 52 9.72 3.46 9.99
CA THR A 52 9.61 3.09 11.41
C THR A 52 9.23 4.31 12.23
N VAL A 53 8.23 4.17 13.11
CA VAL A 53 7.81 5.17 14.09
C VAL A 53 7.98 4.59 15.48
N SER A 54 9.01 5.08 16.19
CA SER A 54 9.34 4.66 17.56
C SER A 54 9.47 3.12 17.68
N GLN A 55 8.44 2.43 18.17
CA GLN A 55 8.43 1.00 18.45
C GLN A 55 7.66 0.16 17.41
N TYR A 56 7.10 0.78 16.36
CA TYR A 56 6.35 0.08 15.33
C TYR A 56 6.68 0.60 13.93
N HIS A 57 6.12 -0.06 12.93
CA HIS A 57 6.33 0.21 11.52
C HIS A 57 5.03 0.68 10.88
N GLN A 58 5.13 1.52 9.85
CA GLN A 58 3.97 2.05 9.15
C GLN A 58 4.03 1.70 7.66
N ALA A 59 2.88 1.35 7.11
CA ALA A 59 2.64 1.22 5.69
C ALA A 59 1.49 2.13 5.26
N VAL A 60 1.53 2.64 4.02
CA VAL A 60 0.33 3.23 3.39
C VAL A 60 -0.56 2.08 2.96
N ALA A 61 -1.84 2.13 3.34
CA ALA A 61 -2.82 1.12 2.95
C ALA A 61 -2.98 1.09 1.41
N THR A 62 -3.21 -0.10 0.84
CA THR A 62 -3.31 -0.28 -0.61
C THR A 62 -4.39 0.61 -1.24
N GLU A 63 -5.47 0.89 -0.50
CA GLU A 63 -6.57 1.78 -0.89
C GLU A 63 -6.07 3.20 -1.20
N THR A 64 -5.24 3.77 -0.32
CA THR A 64 -4.64 5.08 -0.55
C THR A 64 -3.66 5.06 -1.72
N VAL A 65 -2.88 3.97 -1.88
CA VAL A 65 -1.96 3.84 -3.01
C VAL A 65 -2.74 3.83 -4.34
N ILE A 66 -3.85 3.10 -4.39
CA ILE A 66 -4.74 3.05 -5.55
C ILE A 66 -5.33 4.44 -5.83
N GLU A 67 -5.82 5.14 -4.81
CA GLU A 67 -6.35 6.50 -4.95
C GLU A 67 -5.31 7.46 -5.54
N PHE A 68 -4.07 7.45 -5.02
CA PHE A 68 -2.99 8.29 -5.54
C PHE A 68 -2.58 7.92 -6.95
N LEU A 69 -2.59 6.63 -7.30
CA LEU A 69 -2.35 6.19 -8.68
C LEU A 69 -3.41 6.74 -9.63
N LYS A 70 -4.69 6.69 -9.25
CA LYS A 70 -5.78 7.27 -10.05
C LYS A 70 -5.61 8.79 -10.22
N GLU A 71 -5.37 9.52 -9.13
CA GLU A 71 -5.10 10.96 -9.17
C GLU A 71 -3.93 11.28 -10.12
N TRP A 72 -2.85 10.50 -10.06
CA TRP A 72 -1.67 10.67 -10.91
C TRP A 72 -1.97 10.40 -12.39
N LEU A 73 -2.74 9.36 -12.72
CA LEU A 73 -3.12 9.03 -14.11
C LEU A 73 -3.97 10.17 -14.74
N VAL A 74 -4.91 10.75 -13.98
CA VAL A 74 -5.70 11.91 -14.43
C VAL A 74 -4.78 13.11 -14.68
N ALA A 75 -3.93 13.43 -13.70
CA ALA A 75 -3.05 14.61 -13.77
C ALA A 75 -2.06 14.56 -14.94
N ASN A 76 -1.67 13.36 -15.37
CA ASN A 76 -0.74 13.17 -16.50
C ASN A 76 -1.44 12.95 -17.85
N HIS A 77 -2.77 13.10 -17.92
CA HIS A 77 -3.56 12.83 -19.12
C HIS A 77 -3.30 11.44 -19.73
N ALA A 78 -2.90 10.47 -18.89
CA ALA A 78 -2.59 9.11 -19.34
C ALA A 78 -3.84 8.36 -19.81
N ILE A 79 -5.01 8.80 -19.33
CA ILE A 79 -6.33 8.27 -19.69
C ILE A 79 -7.23 9.47 -20.01
N VAL A 80 -7.97 9.40 -21.12
CA VAL A 80 -8.90 10.46 -21.55
C VAL A 80 -10.13 10.42 -20.64
N ASN A 81 -10.12 11.20 -19.55
CA ASN A 81 -11.23 11.53 -18.64
C ASN A 81 -12.53 10.69 -18.80
N ASN A 82 -12.45 9.39 -18.54
CA ASN A 82 -13.60 8.60 -18.16
C ASN A 82 -13.23 7.84 -16.88
N ASP A 83 -13.95 8.08 -15.80
CA ASP A 83 -13.68 7.41 -14.52
C ASP A 83 -13.74 5.88 -14.68
N ASP A 84 -14.58 5.40 -15.61
CA ASP A 84 -14.68 4.00 -16.00
C ASP A 84 -13.36 3.45 -16.58
N GLY A 85 -12.67 4.17 -17.46
CA GLY A 85 -11.42 3.68 -18.06
C GLY A 85 -10.24 3.68 -17.09
N ILE A 86 -10.25 4.56 -16.09
CA ILE A 86 -9.26 4.57 -15.00
C ILE A 86 -9.49 3.37 -14.09
N ASN A 87 -10.74 3.14 -13.67
CA ASN A 87 -11.10 2.00 -12.85
C ASN A 87 -10.80 0.68 -13.58
N ASP A 88 -11.20 0.55 -14.84
CA ASP A 88 -10.94 -0.64 -15.66
C ASP A 88 -9.43 -0.90 -15.79
N THR A 89 -8.61 0.14 -16.00
CA THR A 89 -7.15 -0.02 -16.12
C THR A 89 -6.53 -0.53 -14.81
N VAL A 90 -6.90 0.08 -13.68
CA VAL A 90 -6.39 -0.33 -12.37
C VAL A 90 -6.89 -1.73 -12.00
N GLU A 91 -8.17 -2.03 -12.21
CA GLU A 91 -8.74 -3.35 -11.95
C GLU A 91 -8.14 -4.44 -12.84
N ASN A 92 -7.84 -4.14 -14.11
CA ASN A 92 -7.17 -5.08 -15.00
C ASN A 92 -5.74 -5.39 -14.53
N CYS A 93 -5.02 -4.40 -14.00
CA CYS A 93 -3.72 -4.65 -13.38
C CYS A 93 -3.81 -5.56 -12.14
N VAL A 94 -4.90 -5.45 -11.36
CA VAL A 94 -5.15 -6.32 -10.20
C VAL A 94 -5.53 -7.75 -10.62
N LYS A 95 -6.25 -7.93 -11.73
CA LYS A 95 -6.68 -9.25 -12.26
C LYS A 95 -5.55 -10.06 -12.91
N LEU A 96 -4.40 -9.46 -13.19
CA LEU A 96 -3.23 -10.13 -13.79
C LEU A 96 -2.31 -10.80 -12.75
N LEU A 97 -2.68 -10.78 -11.47
CA LEU A 97 -1.99 -11.41 -10.34
C LEU A 97 -2.74 -12.65 -9.86
#